data_AF-A0A1A9HHK2-F1
#
_entry.id   AF-A0A1A9HHK2-F1
#
_cell.length_a   1.000
_cell.length_b   1.000
_cell.length_c   1.000
_cell.angle_alpha   90.00
_cell.angle_beta   90.00
_cell.angle_gamma   90.00
#
_symmetry.space_group_name_H-M   'P 1'
#
loop_
_entity.id
_entity.type
_entity.pdbx_description
1 polymer ?
#
loop_
_entity_poly.entity_id
_entity_poly.type
_entity_poly.pdbx_seq_one_letter_code
_entity_poly.pdbx_strand_id
1 'polypeptide(L)'
;MLDRRITVPQGYAERGCVLVSYRLPLLKHCFVLCSDAEGLDAAGQIELMSFFLLEAQRLALASVGDPQAFMLIHSGESVRKRASWHLHVFVVQRRWQKAWVYSVLGIKNLVLAGYTAVRGRTRKPAVDSPSTSTG
;
A
#
# COMPACT_ATOMS: atom_id res chain seq x y z
N MET A 1 -8.77 15.08 11.70
CA MET A 1 -9.59 13.92 11.33
C MET A 1 -9.36 13.67 9.84
N LEU A 2 -8.90 12.49 9.42
CA LEU A 2 -8.76 12.19 7.99
C LEU A 2 -10.16 11.89 7.44
N ASP A 3 -10.60 12.62 6.42
CA ASP A 3 -11.87 12.41 5.70
C ASP A 3 -11.83 11.06 4.97
N ARG A 4 -11.87 9.95 5.70
CA ARG A 4 -11.84 8.60 5.17
C ARG A 4 -13.26 8.17 4.85
N ARG A 5 -13.52 7.84 3.58
CA ARG A 5 -14.80 7.29 3.13
C ARG A 5 -14.58 5.98 2.40
N ILE A 6 -15.28 4.93 2.83
CA ILE A 6 -15.26 3.61 2.20
C ILE A 6 -16.52 3.47 1.35
N THR A 7 -16.36 2.98 0.12
CA THR A 7 -17.45 2.75 -0.83
C THR A 7 -17.22 1.45 -1.58
N VAL A 8 -18.30 0.84 -2.07
CA VAL A 8 -18.24 -0.33 -2.95
C VAL A 8 -18.92 0.04 -4.28
N PRO A 9 -18.17 0.58 -5.25
CA PRO A 9 -18.71 0.90 -6.57
C PRO A 9 -19.21 -0.35 -7.31
N GLN A 10 -20.01 -0.17 -8.36
CA GLN A 10 -20.44 -1.28 -9.21
C GLN A 10 -19.23 -2.05 -9.77
N GLY A 11 -19.33 -3.38 -9.83
CA GLY A 11 -18.24 -4.28 -10.24
C GLY A 11 -17.19 -4.58 -9.17
N TYR A 12 -17.13 -3.82 -8.07
CA TYR A 12 -16.22 -4.12 -6.96
C TYR A 12 -16.74 -5.26 -6.08
N ALA A 13 -18.04 -5.28 -5.80
CA ALA A 13 -18.65 -6.27 -4.92
C ALA A 13 -18.44 -7.71 -5.44
N GLU A 14 -18.60 -7.89 -6.75
CA GLU A 14 -18.38 -9.18 -7.45
C GLU A 14 -16.93 -9.67 -7.35
N ARG A 15 -15.98 -8.75 -7.16
CA ARG A 15 -14.54 -9.02 -7.09
C ARG A 15 -13.99 -8.97 -5.66
N GLY A 16 -14.87 -8.90 -4.65
CA GLY A 16 -14.47 -8.76 -3.25
C GLY A 16 -13.61 -7.52 -2.99
N CYS A 17 -13.85 -6.44 -3.76
CA CYS A 17 -13.06 -5.22 -3.71
C CYS A 17 -13.78 -4.11 -2.94
N VAL A 18 -13.01 -3.19 -2.35
CA VAL A 18 -13.53 -1.94 -1.78
C VAL A 18 -12.68 -0.76 -2.20
N LEU A 19 -13.31 0.41 -2.34
CA LEU A 19 -12.64 1.68 -2.60
C LEU A 19 -12.62 2.51 -1.32
N VAL A 20 -11.43 2.87 -0.87
CA VAL A 20 -11.24 3.82 0.24
C VAL A 20 -10.78 5.14 -0.35
N SER A 21 -11.52 6.22 -0.12
CA SER A 21 -11.11 7.58 -0.46
C SER A 21 -10.67 8.33 0.80
N TYR A 22 -9.63 9.15 0.67
CA TYR A 22 -9.11 9.98 1.75
C TYR A 22 -8.39 11.21 1.21
N ARG A 23 -7.99 12.10 2.12
CA ARG A 23 -7.27 13.33 1.80
C ARG A 23 -6.00 13.45 2.63
N LEU A 24 -4.97 14.04 2.06
CA LEU A 24 -3.74 14.42 2.76
C LEU A 24 -3.49 15.93 2.59
N PRO A 25 -2.67 16.54 3.45
CA PRO A 25 -2.14 17.87 3.17
C PRO A 25 -1.53 17.89 1.77
N LEU A 26 -1.94 18.87 0.95
CA LEU A 26 -1.48 19.09 -0.42
C LEU A 26 -1.96 18.07 -1.48
N LEU A 27 -2.74 17.05 -1.09
CA LEU A 27 -3.33 16.04 -2.00
C LEU A 27 -4.80 15.79 -1.66
N LYS A 28 -5.69 16.33 -2.50
CA LYS A 28 -7.14 16.30 -2.26
C LYS A 28 -7.82 14.99 -2.66
N HIS A 29 -7.18 14.19 -3.50
CA HIS A 29 -7.77 12.98 -4.09
C HIS A 29 -6.78 11.82 -3.92
N CYS A 30 -6.92 11.09 -2.81
CA CYS A 30 -6.18 9.89 -2.53
C CYS A 30 -7.14 8.72 -2.41
N PHE A 31 -6.76 7.58 -2.96
CA PHE A 31 -7.57 6.38 -2.96
C PHE A 31 -6.74 5.16 -2.55
N VAL A 32 -7.41 4.16 -2.00
CA VAL A 32 -6.88 2.80 -1.83
C VAL A 32 -7.88 1.85 -2.44
N LEU A 33 -7.42 1.07 -3.42
CA LEU A 33 -8.14 -0.07 -3.95
C LEU A 33 -7.73 -1.28 -3.11
N CYS A 34 -8.69 -1.89 -2.43
CA CYS A 34 -8.43 -3.07 -1.61
C CYS A 34 -9.18 -4.27 -2.18
N SER A 35 -8.58 -5.45 -2.07
CA SER A 35 -9.26 -6.73 -2.29
C SER A 35 -8.84 -7.72 -1.21
N ASP A 36 -9.83 -8.44 -0.68
CA ASP A 36 -9.61 -9.54 0.25
C ASP A 36 -9.52 -10.89 -0.47
N ALA A 37 -9.28 -10.89 -1.79
CA ALA A 37 -9.07 -12.10 -2.56
C ALA A 37 -7.78 -12.81 -2.10
N GLU A 38 -7.96 -13.93 -1.40
CA GLU A 38 -6.89 -14.82 -0.97
C GLU A 38 -6.66 -15.92 -2.00
N GLY A 39 -5.41 -16.40 -2.11
CA GLY A 39 -5.09 -17.59 -2.93
C GLY A 39 -5.25 -17.40 -4.44
N LEU A 40 -5.27 -16.16 -4.95
CA LEU A 40 -5.27 -15.90 -6.38
C LEU A 40 -4.01 -16.51 -7.03
N ASP A 41 -4.23 -17.28 -8.10
CA ASP A 41 -3.16 -17.72 -8.98
C ASP A 41 -2.56 -16.54 -9.76
N ALA A 42 -1.47 -16.79 -10.50
CA ALA A 42 -0.80 -15.72 -11.25
C ALA A 42 -1.74 -15.02 -12.26
N ALA A 43 -2.65 -15.75 -12.88
CA ALA A 43 -3.61 -15.20 -13.83
C ALA A 43 -4.62 -14.26 -13.13
N GLY A 44 -5.20 -14.69 -12.01
CA GLY A 44 -6.12 -13.87 -11.21
C GLY A 44 -5.43 -12.62 -10.64
N GLN A 45 -4.15 -12.72 -10.25
CA GLN A 45 -3.39 -11.55 -9.81
C GLN A 45 -3.18 -10.53 -10.94
N ILE A 46 -2.88 -10.98 -12.16
CA ILE A 46 -2.74 -10.12 -13.34
C ILE A 46 -4.08 -9.47 -13.69
N GLU A 47 -5.18 -10.21 -13.65
CA GLU A 47 -6.51 -9.67 -13.90
C GLU A 47 -6.87 -8.60 -12.86
N LEU A 48 -6.66 -8.88 -11.58
CA LEU A 48 -6.93 -7.93 -10.50
C LEU A 48 -6.09 -6.65 -10.62
N MET A 49 -4.79 -6.79 -10.93
CA MET A 49 -3.90 -5.65 -11.17
C MET A 49 -4.37 -4.82 -12.37
N SER A 50 -4.78 -5.48 -13.45
CA SER A 50 -5.29 -4.81 -14.65
C SER A 50 -6.57 -4.03 -14.35
N PHE A 51 -7.49 -4.63 -13.60
CA PHE A 51 -8.70 -3.97 -13.10
C PHE A 51 -8.35 -2.73 -12.26
N PHE A 52 -7.43 -2.86 -11.31
CA PHE A 52 -7.01 -1.73 -10.48
C PHE A 52 -6.34 -0.60 -11.26
N LEU A 53 -5.56 -0.91 -12.30
CA LEU A 53 -4.93 0.10 -13.15
C LEU A 53 -5.97 0.89 -13.95
N LEU A 54 -6.94 0.21 -14.56
CA LEU A 54 -8.05 0.86 -15.26
C LEU A 54 -8.85 1.77 -14.33
N GLU A 55 -9.09 1.28 -13.12
CA GLU A 55 -9.86 2.02 -12.12
C GLU A 55 -9.10 3.25 -11.59
N ALA A 56 -7.77 3.15 -11.44
CA ALA A 56 -6.94 4.31 -11.13
C ALA A 56 -7.02 5.40 -12.22
N GLN A 57 -7.02 5.01 -13.50
CA GLN A 57 -7.19 5.95 -14.62
C GLN A 57 -8.57 6.61 -14.57
N ARG A 58 -9.63 5.82 -14.31
CA ARG A 58 -11.00 6.34 -14.18
C ARG A 58 -11.12 7.32 -13.03
N LEU A 59 -10.51 7.03 -11.87
CA LEU A 59 -10.50 7.90 -10.70
C LEU A 59 -9.73 9.20 -10.97
N ALA A 60 -8.60 9.13 -11.68
CA ALA A 60 -7.83 10.31 -12.08
C ALA A 60 -8.63 11.20 -13.04
N LEU A 61 -9.21 10.61 -14.09
CA LEU A 61 -10.08 11.31 -15.04
C LEU A 61 -11.24 12.01 -14.32
N ALA A 62 -11.94 11.30 -13.43
CA ALA A 62 -13.07 11.85 -12.68
C ALA A 62 -12.65 12.96 -11.69
N SER A 63 -11.44 12.90 -11.15
CA SER A 63 -10.97 13.86 -10.15
C SER A 63 -10.41 15.15 -10.77
N VAL A 64 -9.71 15.03 -11.91
CA VAL A 64 -8.90 16.13 -12.45
C VAL A 64 -8.98 16.30 -13.97
N GLY A 65 -9.78 15.49 -14.67
CA GLY A 65 -9.94 15.55 -16.12
C GLY A 65 -8.77 14.96 -16.93
N ASP A 66 -7.80 14.33 -16.26
CA ASP A 66 -6.66 13.68 -16.90
C ASP A 66 -6.52 12.24 -16.38
N PRO A 67 -6.72 11.21 -17.23
CA PRO A 67 -6.65 9.81 -16.83
C PRO A 67 -5.23 9.37 -16.47
N GLN A 68 -4.19 10.13 -16.84
CA GLN A 68 -2.79 9.83 -16.57
C GLN A 68 -2.22 10.61 -15.38
N ALA A 69 -3.00 11.50 -14.78
CA ALA A 69 -2.59 12.32 -13.64
C ALA A 69 -2.61 11.57 -12.30
N PHE A 70 -1.98 10.40 -12.23
CA PHE A 70 -1.91 9.59 -11.01
C PHE A 70 -0.52 8.97 -10.77
N MET A 71 -0.32 8.51 -9.55
CA MET A 71 0.79 7.69 -9.10
C MET A 71 0.23 6.48 -8.36
N LEU A 72 0.79 5.30 -8.63
CA LEU A 72 0.43 4.05 -7.97
C LEU A 72 1.52 3.59 -7.04
N ILE A 73 1.12 3.04 -5.90
CA ILE A 73 2.02 2.37 -4.98
C ILE A 73 1.39 1.04 -4.57
N HIS A 74 2.02 -0.03 -5.03
CA HIS A 74 1.74 -1.38 -4.59
C HIS A 74 2.80 -1.76 -3.55
N SER A 75 2.37 -2.10 -2.33
CA SER A 75 3.28 -2.62 -1.30
C SER A 75 3.14 -4.14 -1.26
N GLY A 76 4.23 -4.83 -1.61
CA GLY A 76 4.29 -6.29 -1.62
C GLY A 76 4.08 -6.90 -0.23
N GLU A 77 3.71 -8.18 -0.23
CA GLU A 77 3.36 -8.94 0.96
C GLU A 77 4.50 -9.00 2.00
N SER A 78 5.75 -9.05 1.54
CA SER A 78 6.94 -9.13 2.40
C SER A 78 7.13 -7.96 3.37
N VAL A 79 6.48 -6.82 3.11
CA VAL A 79 6.55 -5.60 3.94
C VAL A 79 5.31 -5.47 4.83
N ARG A 80 4.35 -6.40 4.75
CA ARG A 80 3.03 -6.27 5.36
C ARG A 80 2.74 -7.39 6.34
N LYS A 81 1.91 -7.07 7.33
CA LYS A 81 1.38 -8.05 8.30
C LYS A 81 0.16 -8.84 7.79
N ARG A 82 -0.45 -8.44 6.67
CA ARG A 82 -1.69 -9.03 6.12
C ARG A 82 -1.57 -9.20 4.61
N ALA A 83 -2.03 -10.34 4.10
CA ALA A 83 -1.98 -10.74 2.69
C ALA A 83 -3.03 -10.07 1.78
N SER A 84 -3.97 -9.28 2.33
CA SER A 84 -4.98 -8.53 1.54
C SER A 84 -4.34 -7.69 0.44
N TRP A 85 -4.84 -7.65 -0.79
CA TRP A 85 -4.30 -6.79 -1.84
C TRP A 85 -4.64 -5.32 -1.58
N HIS A 86 -3.65 -4.43 -1.72
CA HIS A 86 -3.92 -3.00 -1.64
C HIS A 86 -3.09 -2.18 -2.63
N LEU A 87 -3.75 -1.28 -3.34
CA LEU A 87 -3.10 -0.38 -4.28
C LEU A 87 -3.44 1.05 -3.89
N HIS A 88 -2.43 1.81 -3.49
CA HIS A 88 -2.60 3.23 -3.22
C HIS A 88 -2.55 4.01 -4.52
N VAL A 89 -3.54 4.86 -4.74
CA VAL A 89 -3.65 5.75 -5.90
C VAL A 89 -3.61 7.18 -5.41
N PHE A 90 -2.62 7.95 -5.87
CA PHE A 90 -2.51 9.38 -5.59
C PHE A 90 -2.74 10.16 -6.88
N VAL A 91 -3.78 10.99 -6.93
CA VAL A 91 -3.99 11.87 -8.09
C VAL A 91 -3.06 13.08 -7.96
N VAL A 92 -2.19 13.24 -8.96
CA VAL A 92 -1.07 14.19 -8.95
C VAL A 92 -1.02 14.93 -10.30
N GLN A 93 -1.32 16.22 -10.29
CA GLN A 93 -1.30 17.06 -11.48
C GLN A 93 0.07 17.70 -11.72
N ARG A 94 0.85 17.93 -10.65
CA ARG A 94 2.10 18.69 -10.70
C ARG A 94 3.28 17.86 -10.22
N ARG A 95 4.47 18.12 -10.78
CA ARG A 95 5.72 17.43 -10.39
C ARG A 95 6.05 17.59 -8.90
N TRP A 96 5.80 18.76 -8.31
CA TRP A 96 6.05 18.99 -6.89
C TRP A 96 5.15 18.13 -5.97
N GLN A 97 3.93 17.79 -6.41
CA GLN A 97 3.05 16.89 -5.66
C GLN A 97 3.63 15.47 -5.64
N LYS A 98 4.22 15.02 -6.76
CA LYS A 98 4.94 13.73 -6.82
C LYS A 98 6.14 13.74 -5.87
N ALA A 99 6.95 14.80 -5.91
CA ALA A 99 8.08 14.95 -5.00
C ALA A 99 7.64 14.91 -3.52
N TRP A 100 6.56 15.60 -3.17
CA TRP A 100 5.97 15.57 -1.84
C TRP A 100 5.58 14.16 -1.39
N VAL A 101 4.87 13.40 -2.24
CA VAL A 101 4.52 12.00 -1.95
C VAL A 101 5.79 11.18 -1.66
N TYR A 102 6.81 11.29 -2.50
CA TYR A 102 8.06 10.58 -2.31
C TYR A 102 8.77 10.99 -1.02
N SER A 103 8.79 12.27 -0.66
CA SER A 103 9.39 12.74 0.60
C SER A 103 8.68 12.13 1.81
N VAL A 104 7.34 12.15 1.84
CA VAL A 104 6.56 11.56 2.94
C VAL A 104 6.81 10.06 3.08
N LEU A 105 6.86 9.34 1.95
CA LEU A 105 7.14 7.89 1.95
C LEU A 105 8.57 7.59 2.36
N GLY A 106 9.53 8.38 1.89
CA GLY A 106 10.94 8.25 2.26
C GLY A 106 11.13 8.42 3.76
N ILE A 107 10.53 9.46 4.35
CA ILE A 107 10.56 9.69 5.80
C ILE A 107 9.91 8.53 6.55
N LYS A 108 8.71 8.09 6.14
CA LYS A 108 8.02 6.96 6.77
C LYS A 108 8.88 5.69 6.77
N ASN A 109 9.48 5.36 5.63
CA ASN A 109 10.27 4.15 5.47
C ASN A 109 11.59 4.25 6.25
N LEU A 110 12.23 5.42 6.30
CA LEU A 110 13.43 5.66 7.10
C LEU A 110 13.15 5.49 8.59
N VAL A 111 12.05 6.07 9.09
CA VAL A 111 11.61 5.91 10.49
C VAL A 111 11.33 4.45 10.80
N LEU A 112 10.61 3.74 9.91
CA LEU A 112 10.31 2.32 10.10
C LEU A 112 11.59 1.48 10.15
N ALA A 113 12.51 1.69 9.21
CA ALA A 113 13.79 1.00 9.15
C ALA A 113 14.65 1.26 10.40
N GLY A 114 14.74 2.52 10.83
CA GLY A 114 15.45 2.90 12.06
C GLY A 114 14.86 2.25 13.30
N TYR A 115 13.52 2.25 13.41
CA TYR A 115 12.82 1.58 14.51
C TYR A 115 13.09 0.08 14.54
N THR A 116 13.03 -0.60 13.38
CA THR A 116 13.33 -2.03 13.30
C THR A 116 14.79 -2.35 13.62
N ALA A 117 15.74 -1.49 13.24
CA ALA A 117 17.15 -1.69 13.54
C ALA A 117 17.44 -1.57 15.04
N VAL A 118 16.85 -0.58 15.71
CA VAL A 118 16.99 -0.39 17.17
C VAL A 118 16.33 -1.54 17.94
N ARG A 119 15.13 -1.97 17.52
CA ARG A 119 14.40 -3.06 18.18
C ARG A 119 14.98 -4.45 17.87
N GLY A 120 15.59 -4.64 16.70
CA GLY A 120 16.31 -5.87 16.35
C GLY A 120 17.57 -6.07 17.20
N ARG A 121 18.29 -4.98 17.53
CA ARG A 121 19.49 -5.03 18.38
C ARG A 121 19.23 -5.41 19.84
N THR A 122 17.99 -5.32 20.34
CA THR A 122 17.67 -5.68 21.74
C THR A 122 17.37 -7.17 21.95
N ARG A 123 17.25 -7.96 20.89
CA ARG A 123 17.31 -9.43 20.99
C ARG A 123 18.78 -9.89 20.96
N LYS A 124 19.48 -9.72 22.08
CA LYS A 124 20.73 -10.45 22.32
C LYS A 124 20.36 -11.94 22.45
N PRO A 125 20.95 -12.88 21.69
CA PRO A 125 20.71 -14.29 21.94
C PRO A 125 21.18 -14.60 23.35
N ALA A 126 20.33 -15.30 24.12
CA ALA A 126 20.79 -15.98 25.32
C ALA A 126 21.91 -16.92 24.87
N VAL A 127 23.11 -16.67 25.39
CA VAL A 127 24.26 -17.54 25.24
C VAL A 127 23.96 -18.77 26.07
N ASP A 128 23.42 -19.81 25.44
CA ASP A 128 23.42 -21.15 26.00
C ASP A 128 24.66 -21.88 25.46
N SER A 129 25.69 -21.92 26.29
CA SER A 129 26.81 -22.86 26.21
C SER A 129 27.22 -23.19 27.65
N PRO A 130 27.84 -24.35 27.92
CA PRO A 130 27.65 -25.68 27.35
C PRO A 130 27.49 -26.74 28.46
N SER A 131 26.92 -27.92 28.19
CA SER A 131 27.14 -29.08 29.06
C SER A 131 27.69 -30.25 28.25
N THR A 132 29.01 -30.32 28.26
CA THR A 132 29.82 -31.51 28.12
C THR A 132 29.26 -32.60 29.04
N SER A 133 28.88 -33.76 28.50
CA SER A 133 28.93 -35.00 29.28
C SER A 133 29.38 -36.15 28.39
N THR A 134 30.67 -36.43 28.51
CA THR A 134 31.27 -37.76 28.37
C THR A 134 30.45 -38.82 29.09
N GLY A 135 30.23 -39.93 28.41
CA GLY A 135 29.69 -41.19 28.93
C GLY A 135 29.81 -42.25 27.85
#